data_AF-A0A2U0RWS3-F1
#
_entry.id   AF-A0A2U0RWS3-F1
#
_cell.length_a   1.000
_cell.length_b   1.000
_cell.length_c   1.000
_cell.angle_alpha   90.00
_cell.angle_beta   90.00
_cell.angle_gamma   90.00
#
_symmetry.space_group_name_H-M   'P 1'
#
loop_
_entity.id
_entity.type
_entity.pdbx_description
1 polymer ?
#
loop_
_entity_poly.entity_id
_entity_poly.type
_entity_poly.pdbx_seq_one_letter_code
_entity_poly.pdbx_strand_id
1 'polypeptide(L)' 'LSEDSDGEIVKWVWNFGDETSSEEETPTATHYYDNAGEYTVTLRVVDDHGISSTNTTTLIVNALA' A
#
# COMPACT_ATOMS: atom_id res chain seq x y z
N LEU A 1 19.46 -28.53 7.75
CA LEU A 1 18.60 -27.37 8.06
C LEU A 1 18.08 -26.90 6.72
N SER A 2 16.77 -26.93 6.50
CA SER A 2 16.17 -26.32 5.32
C SER A 2 15.66 -24.97 5.78
N GLU A 3 16.33 -23.90 5.36
CA GLU A 3 15.74 -22.57 5.37
C GLU A 3 14.96 -22.47 4.07
N ASP A 4 13.68 -22.80 4.14
CA ASP A 4 12.74 -22.41 3.09
C ASP A 4 12.14 -21.08 3.54
N SER A 5 12.83 -19.97 3.24
CA SER A 5 12.19 -18.67 3.33
C SER A 5 11.30 -18.54 2.11
N ASP A 6 9.98 -18.42 2.31
CA ASP A 6 8.90 -18.26 1.32
C ASP A 6 9.03 -17.01 0.41
N GLY A 7 10.23 -16.48 0.22
CA GLY A 7 10.52 -15.24 -0.50
C GLY A 7 10.63 -14.02 0.40
N GLU A 8 11.24 -12.96 -0.12
CA GLU A 8 11.28 -11.64 0.51
C GLU A 8 10.36 -10.68 -0.25
N ILE A 9 9.60 -9.85 0.47
CA ILE A 9 8.85 -8.77 -0.17
C ILE A 9 9.86 -7.73 -0.66
N VAL A 10 9.84 -7.43 -1.95
CA VAL A 10 10.78 -6.49 -2.60
C VAL A 10 10.11 -5.20 -3.06
N LYS A 11 8.77 -5.15 -3.07
CA LYS A 11 8.04 -3.98 -3.54
C LYS A 11 6.67 -3.79 -2.89
N TRP A 12 6.34 -2.54 -2.59
CA TRP A 12 5.05 -2.10 -2.04
C TRP A 12 4.45 -1.03 -2.95
N VAL A 13 3.29 -1.31 -3.53
CA VAL A 13 2.55 -0.36 -4.38
C VAL A 13 1.31 0.09 -3.64
N TRP A 14 1.27 1.36 -3.26
CA TRP A 14 0.16 2.01 -2.60
C TRP A 14 -0.73 2.71 -3.62
N ASN A 15 -2.03 2.50 -3.55
CA ASN A 15 -3.04 3.34 -4.18
C ASN A 15 -3.84 4.01 -3.08
N PHE A 16 -3.88 5.34 -3.07
CA PHE A 16 -4.43 6.10 -1.96
C PHE A 16 -5.95 6.34 -2.08
N GLY A 17 -6.58 5.89 -3.16
CA GLY A 17 -8.02 6.01 -3.38
C GLY A 17 -8.47 7.37 -3.91
N ASP A 18 -7.55 8.26 -4.24
CA ASP A 18 -7.79 9.62 -4.79
C ASP A 18 -7.11 9.82 -6.15
N GLU A 19 -7.00 8.73 -6.93
CA GLU A 19 -6.29 8.67 -8.22
C GLU A 19 -4.77 8.80 -8.12
N THR A 20 -4.20 8.92 -6.92
CA THR A 20 -2.75 8.92 -6.71
C THR A 20 -2.24 7.56 -6.20
N SER A 21 -0.94 7.32 -6.42
CA SER A 21 -0.26 6.08 -6.02
C SER A 21 1.22 6.30 -5.74
N SER A 22 1.84 5.40 -4.98
CA SER A 22 3.29 5.34 -4.79
C SER A 22 3.83 3.92 -4.94
N GLU A 23 5.09 3.80 -5.34
CA GLU A 23 5.84 2.56 -5.38
C GLU A 23 7.05 2.73 -4.46
N GLU A 24 7.14 1.88 -3.45
CA GLU A 24 8.14 1.96 -2.39
C GLU A 24 8.95 0.65 -2.31
N GLU A 25 10.21 0.78 -1.87
CA GLU A 25 11.07 -0.34 -1.47
C GLU A 25 10.95 -0.68 0.03
N THR A 26 10.04 -0.01 0.75
CA THR A 26 9.78 -0.21 2.18
C THR A 26 8.27 -0.33 2.45
N PRO A 27 7.85 -0.92 3.58
CA PRO A 27 6.43 -1.14 3.86
C PRO A 27 5.64 0.12 4.24
N THR A 28 6.21 1.32 4.11
CA THR A 28 5.60 2.57 4.55
C THR A 28 5.58 3.60 3.43
N ALA A 29 4.44 4.30 3.29
CA ALA A 29 4.29 5.47 2.45
C ALA A 29 3.58 6.59 3.24
N THR A 30 3.79 7.84 2.83
CA THR A 30 3.09 9.01 3.38
C THR A 30 2.37 9.73 2.25
N HIS A 31 1.10 10.06 2.47
CA HIS A 31 0.25 10.74 1.48
C HIS A 31 -0.62 11.79 2.15
N TYR A 32 -0.91 12.87 1.43
CA TYR A 32 -1.76 13.97 1.87
C TYR A 32 -3.02 14.04 1.00
N TYR A 33 -4.17 14.11 1.65
CA TYR A 33 -5.46 14.26 0.98
C TYR A 33 -5.90 15.73 1.01
N ASP A 34 -6.11 16.32 -0.17
CA ASP A 34 -6.52 17.72 -0.30
C ASP A 34 -7.97 17.96 0.15
N ASN A 35 -8.81 16.94 0.08
CA ASN A 35 -10.23 17.03 0.38
C ASN A 35 -10.62 16.06 1.50
N ALA A 36 -11.66 16.42 2.25
CA ALA A 36 -12.32 15.49 3.13
C ALA A 36 -13.11 14.46 2.32
N GLY A 37 -13.16 13.22 2.78
CA GLY A 37 -13.79 12.14 2.05
C GLY A 37 -13.52 10.77 2.63
N GLU A 38 -14.16 9.78 2.04
CA GLU A 38 -13.87 8.37 2.25
C GLU A 38 -13.00 7.87 1.11
N TYR A 39 -11.86 7.28 1.45
CA TYR A 39 -10.87 6.79 0.49
C TYR A 39 -10.66 5.29 0.67
N THR A 40 -10.73 4.55 -0.44
CA THR A 40 -10.37 3.13 -0.48
C THR A 40 -8.87 3.01 -0.74
N VAL A 41 -8.09 2.81 0.32
CA VAL A 41 -6.64 2.66 0.23
C VAL A 41 -6.29 1.21 -0.03
N THR A 42 -5.47 0.95 -1.06
CA THR A 42 -5.07 -0.39 -1.47
C THR A 42 -3.55 -0.51 -1.42
N LEU A 43 -3.04 -1.58 -0.81
CA LEU A 43 -1.63 -1.97 -0.84
C LEU A 43 -1.49 -3.27 -1.63
N ARG A 44 -0.67 -3.25 -2.68
CA ARG A 44 -0.18 -4.45 -3.37
C ARG A 44 1.29 -4.67 -3.02
N VAL A 45 1.60 -5.81 -2.43
CA VAL A 45 2.99 -6.25 -2.19
C VAL A 45 3.43 -7.23 -3.27
N VAL A 46 4.70 -7.22 -3.62
CA VAL A 46 5.31 -8.16 -4.58
C VAL A 46 6.57 -8.75 -3.96
N ASP A 47 6.71 -10.07 -4.01
CA ASP A 47 7.92 -10.77 -3.58
C ASP A 47 8.98 -10.85 -4.69
N ASP A 48 10.15 -11.36 -4.31
CA ASP A 48 11.30 -11.61 -5.19
C ASP A 48 11.04 -12.65 -6.29
N HIS A 49 9.96 -13.43 -6.16
CA HIS A 49 9.47 -14.37 -7.17
C HIS A 49 8.45 -13.74 -8.12
N GLY A 50 8.09 -12.47 -7.91
CA GLY A 50 7.11 -11.73 -8.68
C GLY A 50 5.66 -12.06 -8.33
N ILE A 51 5.42 -12.84 -7.27
CA ILE A 51 4.08 -13.13 -6.76
C ILE A 51 3.58 -11.92 -5.99
N SER A 52 2.31 -11.57 -6.18
CA SER A 52 1.71 -10.41 -5.55
C SER A 52 0.50 -10.76 -4.70
N SER A 53 0.35 -10.06 -3.58
CA SER A 53 -0.87 -10.07 -2.76
C SER A 53 -1.37 -8.64 -2.57
N THR A 54 -2.68 -8.48 -2.41
CA THR A 54 -3.32 -7.17 -2.29
C THR A 54 -4.23 -7.14 -1.07
N ASN A 55 -4.21 -6.02 -0.34
CA ASN A 55 -5.13 -5.76 0.76
C ASN A 55 -5.65 -4.32 0.66
N THR A 56 -6.84 -4.09 1.20
CA THR A 56 -7.57 -2.83 1.07
C THR A 56 -8.17 -2.43 2.42
N THR A 57 -8.16 -1.14 2.70
CA THR A 57 -8.81 -0.55 3.87
C THR A 57 -9.53 0.74 3.50
N THR A 58 -10.49 1.13 4.33
CA THR A 58 -11.23 2.39 4.16
C THR A 58 -10.68 3.42 5.14
N LEU A 59 -10.33 4.60 4.64
CA LEU A 59 -9.88 5.75 5.41
C LEU A 59 -10.88 6.89 5.31
N ILE A 60 -11.30 7.43 6.45
CA ILE A 60 -12.14 8.63 6.51
C ILE A 60 -11.26 9.83 6.86
N VAL A 61 -11.14 10.77 5.94
CA VAL A 61 -10.47 12.06 6.13
C VAL A 61 -11.52 13.10 6.44
N ASN A 62 -11.42 13.72 7.62
CA ASN A 62 -12.32 14.77 8.05
C ASN A 62 -11.79 16.14 7.62
N ALA A 63 -12.69 17.06 7.30
CA ALA A 63 -12.34 18.46 7.09
C ALA A 63 -11.83 19.06 8.40
N LEU A 64 -10.89 20.01 8.30
CA LEU A 64 -10.57 20.88 9.43
C LEU A 64 -11.78 21.75 9.73
N ALA A 65 -12.20 21.77 11.00
CA ALA A 65 -13.31 22.57 11.50
C ALA A 65 -12.96 24.06 11.63
#